data_AF-A0AAU2Q8Q5-F1
#
_entry.id   AF-A0AAU2Q8Q5-F1
#
_cell.length_a   1.000
_cell.length_b   1.000
_cell.length_c   1.000
_cell.angle_alpha   90.00
_cell.angle_beta   90.00
_cell.angle_gamma   90.00
#
_symmetry.space_group_name_H-M   'P 1'
#
loop_
_entity.id
_entity.type
_entity.pdbx_description
1 polymer ?
#
loop_
_entity_poly.entity_id
_entity_poly.type
_entity_poly.pdbx_seq_one_letter_code
_entity_poly.pdbx_strand_id
1 'polypeptide(L)'
;MSLFWRVFGLNAMVLGIATALLLWAPVTVSVPVLLTEAVVLVGGLAIMLVANATLLRWGLAPLGRLAGLMSTVDLLRPGQRLSLPRSDGAGASNGAGREMTELIRTFNAMLDRLEHERATSSARVLLAQEAERRRMAQELHDEVGQSMTAVLLVLGRAANAADEPLREELQQAREVTRDSLDEVRRLVRRLRPGVLDDLGLPSALSSLTRDFATHSGLRVALRFDEELPELEREIELVLYRVAQESLTNAVRHADASCIEVSLLRDGETVVLEVADDGRGIAAVHEGAGIRGMRERALLAGAALHVISTPGRGTRIRLATPQAREP
;
A
#
# COMPACT_ATOMS: atom_id res chain seq x y z
N MET A 1 -30.76 29.68 6.29
CA MET A 1 -31.08 29.78 7.72
C MET A 1 -30.26 28.73 8.45
N SER A 2 -29.26 29.15 9.24
CA SER A 2 -28.41 28.23 10.01
C SER A 2 -29.23 27.43 11.02
N LEU A 3 -28.73 26.26 11.44
CA LEU A 3 -29.38 25.41 12.45
C LEU A 3 -29.69 26.21 13.73
N PHE A 4 -28.80 27.13 14.11
CA PHE A 4 -29.00 28.07 15.20
C PHE A 4 -30.30 28.88 15.07
N TRP A 5 -30.55 29.52 13.93
CA TRP A 5 -31.76 30.33 13.73
C TRP A 5 -33.04 29.50 13.69
N ARG A 6 -32.96 28.23 13.24
CA ARG A 6 -34.10 27.29 13.28
C ARG A 6 -34.45 26.87 14.70
N VAL A 7 -33.44 26.50 15.50
CA VAL A 7 -33.59 26.19 16.93
C VAL A 7 -34.11 27.40 17.70
N PHE A 8 -33.52 28.57 17.47
CA PHE A 8 -33.92 29.82 18.12
C PHE A 8 -35.37 30.20 17.81
N GLY A 9 -35.77 30.15 16.52
CA GLY A 9 -37.14 30.46 16.12
C GLY A 9 -38.18 29.51 16.69
N LEU A 10 -37.89 28.20 16.70
CA LEU A 10 -38.75 27.17 17.31
C LEU A 10 -38.91 27.40 18.82
N ASN A 11 -37.80 27.66 19.51
CA ASN A 11 -37.78 27.96 20.94
C ASN A 11 -38.59 29.21 21.29
N ALA A 12 -38.41 30.29 20.52
CA ALA A 12 -39.16 31.52 20.68
C ALA A 12 -40.68 31.30 20.46
N MET A 13 -41.05 30.47 19.48
CA MET A 13 -42.45 30.13 19.20
C MET A 13 -43.09 29.32 20.34
N VAL A 14 -42.42 28.26 20.82
CA VAL A 14 -42.95 27.41 21.91
C VAL A 14 -43.07 28.20 23.21
N LEU A 15 -42.06 29.02 23.53
CA LEU A 15 -42.09 29.88 24.71
C LEU A 15 -43.22 30.92 24.58
N GLY A 16 -43.36 31.56 23.42
CA GLY A 16 -44.43 32.53 23.18
C GLY A 16 -45.83 31.93 23.31
N ILE A 17 -46.05 30.72 22.80
CA ILE A 17 -47.33 30.00 22.95
C ILE A 17 -47.60 29.67 24.42
N ALA A 18 -46.61 29.17 25.17
CA ALA A 18 -46.76 28.88 26.58
C ALA A 18 -47.07 30.15 27.40
N THR A 19 -46.39 31.26 27.11
CA THR A 19 -46.65 32.56 27.76
C THR A 19 -48.05 33.09 27.40
N ALA A 20 -48.48 32.98 26.14
CA ALA A 20 -49.81 33.39 25.71
C ALA A 20 -50.92 32.56 26.38
N LEU A 21 -50.73 31.24 26.52
CA LEU A 21 -51.66 30.36 27.23
C LEU A 21 -51.78 30.72 28.71
N LEU A 22 -50.68 31.07 29.37
CA LEU A 22 -50.67 31.53 30.76
C LEU A 22 -51.37 32.89 30.92
N LEU A 23 -51.22 33.79 29.95
CA LEU A 23 -51.89 35.10 29.93
C LEU A 23 -53.40 35.01 29.66
N TRP A 24 -53.82 34.02 28.86
CA TRP A 24 -55.22 33.89 28.43
C TRP A 24 -56.05 33.04 29.40
N ALA A 25 -55.41 32.16 30.17
CA ALA A 25 -56.05 31.51 31.30
C ALA A 25 -56.35 32.56 32.40
N PRO A 26 -57.57 32.61 32.98
CA PRO A 26 -57.93 33.59 34.00
C PRO A 26 -57.30 33.17 35.33
N VAL A 27 -55.98 33.31 35.42
CA VAL A 27 -55.17 32.74 36.48
C VAL A 27 -54.45 33.87 37.18
N THR A 28 -54.99 34.26 38.33
CA THR A 28 -54.28 35.10 39.29
C THR A 28 -53.09 34.30 39.79
N VAL A 29 -51.87 34.88 39.74
CA VAL A 29 -50.66 34.29 40.34
C VAL A 29 -50.89 34.15 41.85
N SER A 30 -51.46 33.02 42.26
CA SER A 30 -51.63 32.68 43.67
C SER A 30 -50.39 31.91 44.10
N VAL A 31 -49.78 32.32 45.21
CA VAL A 31 -48.87 31.46 45.97
C VAL A 31 -49.79 30.60 46.86
N PRO A 32 -49.89 29.27 46.67
CA PRO A 32 -49.04 28.38 45.87
C PRO A 32 -49.50 28.19 44.42
N VAL A 33 -48.53 27.91 43.52
CA VAL A 33 -48.73 27.63 42.09
C VAL A 33 -49.82 26.57 41.91
N LEU A 34 -50.89 26.92 41.18
CA LEU A 34 -51.95 25.99 40.86
C LEU A 34 -51.39 24.84 40.01
N LEU A 35 -51.83 23.61 40.32
CA LEU A 35 -51.37 22.38 39.66
C LEU A 35 -51.52 22.46 38.12
N THR A 36 -52.49 23.23 37.64
CA THR A 36 -52.73 23.54 36.22
C THR A 36 -51.63 24.39 35.59
N GLU A 37 -51.10 25.41 36.27
CA GLU A 37 -49.99 26.25 35.78
C GLU A 37 -48.70 25.44 35.65
N ALA A 38 -48.40 24.62 36.65
CA ALA A 38 -47.26 23.72 36.64
C ALA A 38 -47.34 22.74 35.47
N VAL A 39 -48.53 22.20 35.17
CA VAL A 39 -48.75 21.27 34.05
C VAL A 39 -48.51 21.96 32.70
N VAL A 40 -48.97 23.21 32.51
CA VAL A 40 -48.75 23.95 31.25
C VAL A 40 -47.26 24.25 31.04
N LEU A 41 -46.56 24.66 32.10
CA LEU A 41 -45.14 25.04 32.03
C LEU A 41 -44.24 23.81 31.81
N VAL A 42 -44.48 22.72 32.52
CA VAL A 42 -43.77 21.44 32.35
C VAL A 42 -44.09 20.82 30.98
N GLY A 43 -45.35 20.88 30.53
CA GLY A 43 -45.77 20.41 29.22
C GLY A 43 -45.11 21.18 28.07
N GLY A 44 -45.07 22.51 28.16
CA GLY A 44 -44.39 23.37 27.19
C GLY A 44 -42.89 23.10 27.13
N LEU A 45 -42.23 22.95 28.28
CA LEU A 45 -40.81 22.59 28.37
C LEU A 45 -40.53 21.21 27.75
N ALA A 46 -41.37 20.21 28.02
CA ALA A 46 -41.22 18.87 27.46
C ALA A 46 -41.34 18.87 25.93
N ILE A 47 -42.33 19.59 25.39
CA ILE A 47 -42.50 19.74 23.93
C ILE A 47 -41.29 20.44 23.32
N MET A 48 -40.79 21.51 23.94
CA MET A 48 -39.61 22.25 23.49
C MET A 48 -38.36 21.35 23.47
N LEU A 49 -38.13 20.56 24.51
CA LEU A 49 -36.99 19.63 24.59
C LEU A 49 -37.07 18.54 23.53
N VAL A 50 -38.24 17.94 23.31
CA VAL A 50 -38.45 16.91 22.26
C VAL A 50 -38.27 17.52 20.87
N ALA A 51 -38.80 18.71 20.63
CA ALA A 51 -38.69 19.40 19.35
C ALA A 51 -37.25 19.84 19.05
N ASN A 52 -36.51 20.32 20.06
CA ASN A 52 -35.08 20.60 19.93
C ASN A 52 -34.26 19.33 19.69
N ALA A 53 -34.53 18.27 20.45
CA ALA A 53 -33.83 17.00 20.31
C ALA A 53 -34.03 16.40 18.91
N THR A 54 -35.26 16.43 18.39
CA THR A 54 -35.57 15.95 17.02
C THR A 54 -34.91 16.81 15.96
N LEU A 55 -34.91 18.14 16.10
CA LEU A 55 -34.29 19.06 15.16
C LEU A 55 -32.76 18.95 15.15
N LEU A 56 -32.14 18.78 16.32
CA LEU A 56 -30.70 18.47 16.46
C LEU A 56 -30.38 17.12 15.83
N ARG A 57 -31.19 16.09 16.10
CA ARG A 57 -30.97 14.74 15.58
C ARG A 57 -31.07 14.70 14.06
N TRP A 58 -32.01 15.44 13.46
CA TRP A 58 -32.10 15.59 12.00
C TRP A 58 -31.00 16.46 11.41
N GLY A 59 -30.60 17.52 12.10
CA GLY A 59 -29.52 18.40 11.65
C GLY A 59 -28.13 17.76 11.70
N LEU A 60 -27.88 16.88 12.68
CA LEU A 60 -26.58 16.22 12.90
C LEU A 60 -26.50 14.80 12.32
N ALA A 61 -27.63 14.15 12.01
CA ALA A 61 -27.67 12.86 11.31
C ALA A 61 -26.80 12.78 10.03
N PRO A 62 -26.65 13.85 9.23
CA PRO A 62 -25.80 13.82 8.05
C PRO A 62 -24.30 13.70 8.39
N LEU A 63 -23.85 14.26 9.51
CA LEU A 63 -22.46 14.14 9.98
C LEU A 63 -22.14 12.69 10.41
N GLY A 64 -23.10 12.01 11.05
CA GLY A 64 -22.94 10.61 11.44
C GLY A 64 -22.79 9.66 10.24
N ARG A 65 -23.49 9.94 9.13
CA ARG A 65 -23.32 9.16 7.88
C ARG A 65 -21.96 9.38 7.24
N LEU A 66 -21.46 10.63 7.25
CA LEU A 66 -20.12 10.96 6.74
C LEU A 66 -19.03 10.28 7.58
N ALA A 67 -19.14 10.30 8.92
CA ALA A 67 -18.19 9.62 9.80
C ALA A 67 -18.16 8.10 9.57
N GLY A 68 -19.32 7.48 9.31
CA GLY A 68 -19.38 6.05 8.98
C GLY A 68 -18.81 5.71 7.59
N LEU A 69 -18.98 6.60 6.60
CA LEU A 69 -18.35 6.41 5.29
C LEU A 69 -16.83 6.62 5.35
N MET A 70 -16.36 7.59 6.15
CA MET A 70 -14.94 7.84 6.40
C MET A 70 -14.21 6.63 6.99
N SER A 71 -14.87 5.84 7.86
CA SER A 71 -14.26 4.66 8.46
C SER A 71 -14.10 3.47 7.50
N THR A 72 -14.69 3.54 6.31
CA THR A 72 -14.64 2.46 5.30
C THR A 72 -13.67 2.72 4.15
N VAL A 73 -13.10 3.93 4.07
CA VAL A 73 -12.11 4.27 3.04
C VAL A 73 -10.78 3.63 3.42
N ASP A 74 -10.41 2.58 2.69
CA ASP A 74 -9.11 1.94 2.81
C ASP A 74 -8.06 2.76 2.04
N LEU A 75 -7.20 3.46 2.78
CA LEU A 75 -6.13 4.30 2.22
C LEU A 75 -5.09 3.53 1.39
N LEU A 76 -5.15 2.20 1.36
CA LEU A 76 -4.29 1.32 0.54
C LEU A 76 -4.91 0.97 -0.81
N ARG A 77 -6.20 1.29 -1.05
CA ARG A 77 -6.87 1.14 -2.34
C ARG A 77 -7.17 2.53 -2.93
N PRO A 78 -6.26 3.10 -3.74
CA PRO A 78 -6.51 4.40 -4.37
C PRO A 78 -7.80 4.38 -5.19
N GLY A 79 -8.55 5.50 -5.16
CA GLY A 79 -9.72 5.71 -6.01
C GLY A 79 -11.10 5.49 -5.37
N GLN A 80 -11.20 5.12 -4.08
CA GLN A 80 -12.49 5.19 -3.38
C GLN A 80 -12.83 6.66 -3.11
N ARG A 81 -13.93 7.14 -3.70
CA ARG A 81 -14.45 8.51 -3.51
C ARG A 81 -15.87 8.44 -2.98
N LEU A 82 -16.23 9.40 -2.13
CA LEU A 82 -17.61 9.55 -1.70
C LEU A 82 -18.44 10.11 -2.86
N SER A 83 -19.45 9.36 -3.29
CA SER A 83 -20.38 9.79 -4.34
C SER A 83 -21.12 11.05 -3.90
N LEU A 84 -21.08 12.08 -4.75
CA LEU A 84 -21.92 13.25 -4.57
C LEU A 84 -23.40 12.84 -4.68
N PRO A 85 -24.28 13.27 -3.76
CA PRO A 85 -25.71 13.03 -3.90
C PRO A 85 -26.18 13.54 -5.27
N ARG A 86 -26.83 12.69 -6.08
CA ARG A 86 -27.43 13.14 -7.35
C ARG A 86 -28.42 14.25 -7.02
N SER A 87 -28.25 15.39 -7.69
CA SER A 87 -29.13 16.55 -7.58
C SER A 87 -30.46 16.25 -8.29
N ASP A 88 -31.25 15.34 -7.74
CA ASP A 88 -32.59 15.07 -8.25
C ASP A 88 -33.51 16.19 -7.73
N GLY A 89 -33.55 17.28 -8.51
CA GLY A 89 -34.68 18.17 -8.78
C GLY A 89 -35.39 18.94 -7.66
N ALA A 90 -35.52 18.46 -6.43
CA ALA A 90 -36.45 19.03 -5.45
C ALA A 90 -35.86 19.31 -4.05
N GLY A 91 -34.69 18.74 -3.71
CA GLY A 91 -34.07 18.89 -2.38
C GLY A 91 -32.85 19.83 -2.30
N ALA A 92 -32.30 20.27 -3.44
CA ALA A 92 -31.05 21.02 -3.52
C ALA A 92 -31.18 22.52 -3.18
N SER A 93 -32.40 23.02 -2.99
CA SER A 93 -32.67 24.43 -2.63
C SER A 93 -32.57 24.73 -1.13
N ASN A 94 -32.37 23.71 -0.28
CA ASN A 94 -32.17 23.90 1.16
C ASN A 94 -30.68 24.03 1.50
N GLY A 95 -30.30 25.05 2.29
CA GLY A 95 -28.91 25.35 2.67
C GLY A 95 -28.11 24.15 3.21
N ALA A 96 -28.77 23.20 3.87
CA ALA A 96 -28.15 21.96 4.36
C ALA A 96 -27.60 21.04 3.25
N GLY A 97 -28.20 21.04 2.05
CA GLY A 97 -27.69 20.27 0.91
C GLY A 97 -26.43 20.87 0.27
N ARG A 98 -26.31 22.21 0.31
CA ARG A 98 -25.13 22.94 -0.17
C ARG A 98 -23.93 22.72 0.76
N GLU A 99 -24.14 22.86 2.07
CA GLU A 99 -23.12 22.58 3.10
C GLU A 99 -22.60 21.13 3.02
N MET A 100 -23.50 20.16 2.81
CA MET A 100 -23.12 18.75 2.62
C MET A 100 -22.27 18.54 1.35
N THR A 101 -22.66 19.15 0.24
CA THR A 101 -21.91 19.04 -1.02
C THR A 101 -20.52 19.64 -0.90
N GLU A 102 -20.39 20.77 -0.20
CA GLU A 102 -19.12 21.44 0.07
C GLU A 102 -18.20 20.64 1.01
N LEU A 103 -18.77 19.98 2.02
CA LEU A 103 -18.02 19.11 2.92
C LEU A 103 -17.50 17.85 2.20
N ILE A 104 -18.32 17.22 1.36
CA ILE A 104 -17.89 16.08 0.53
C ILE A 104 -16.78 16.49 -0.44
N ARG A 105 -16.89 17.66 -1.08
CA ARG A 105 -15.84 18.19 -1.97
C ARG A 105 -14.53 18.44 -1.23
N THR A 106 -14.59 19.13 -0.08
CA THR A 106 -13.40 19.42 0.75
C THR A 106 -12.74 18.13 1.20
N PHE A 107 -13.52 17.14 1.62
CA PHE A 107 -13.01 15.84 2.03
C PHE A 107 -12.35 15.08 0.87
N ASN A 108 -12.98 15.00 -0.31
CA ASN A 108 -12.39 14.38 -1.49
C ASN A 108 -11.07 15.07 -1.89
N ALA A 109 -11.01 16.42 -1.84
CA ALA A 109 -9.77 17.15 -2.11
C ALA A 109 -8.66 16.89 -1.08
N MET A 110 -9.01 16.71 0.20
CA MET A 110 -8.07 16.30 1.24
C MET A 110 -7.54 14.88 0.98
N LEU A 111 -8.42 13.96 0.56
CA LEU A 111 -8.02 12.61 0.15
C LEU A 111 -7.05 12.64 -1.03
N ASP A 112 -7.34 13.42 -2.07
CA ASP A 112 -6.46 13.55 -3.25
C ASP A 112 -5.06 14.06 -2.83
N ARG A 113 -5.00 15.06 -1.96
CA ARG A 113 -3.73 15.60 -1.46
C ARG A 113 -2.95 14.58 -0.63
N LEU A 114 -3.64 13.84 0.24
CA LEU A 114 -3.01 12.81 1.07
C LEU A 114 -2.50 11.63 0.23
N GLU A 115 -3.27 11.20 -0.76
CA GLU A 115 -2.87 10.16 -1.71
C GLU A 115 -1.62 10.60 -2.50
N HIS A 116 -1.60 11.84 -3.00
CA HIS A 116 -0.44 12.38 -3.73
C HIS A 116 0.80 12.52 -2.85
N GLU A 117 0.65 13.02 -1.61
CA GLU A 117 1.77 13.15 -0.67
C GLU A 117 2.33 11.79 -0.26
N ARG A 118 1.47 10.78 -0.05
CA ARG A 118 1.92 9.41 0.18
C ARG A 118 2.65 8.83 -1.02
N ALA A 119 2.09 8.95 -2.23
CA ALA A 119 2.73 8.43 -3.44
C ALA A 119 4.13 9.05 -3.65
N THR A 120 4.26 10.36 -3.50
CA THR A 120 5.55 11.06 -3.63
C THR A 120 6.54 10.73 -2.50
N SER A 121 6.05 10.46 -1.29
CA SER A 121 6.87 10.01 -0.16
C SER A 121 7.39 8.58 -0.39
N SER A 122 6.50 7.63 -0.73
CA SER A 122 6.89 6.26 -1.06
C SER A 122 7.86 6.21 -2.25
N ALA A 123 7.66 7.05 -3.27
CA ALA A 123 8.60 7.21 -4.38
C ALA A 123 10.01 7.58 -3.90
N ARG A 124 10.11 8.62 -3.06
CA ARG A 124 11.40 9.08 -2.52
C ARG A 124 12.08 8.00 -1.69
N VAL A 125 11.34 7.28 -0.86
CA VAL A 125 11.89 6.18 -0.05
C VAL A 125 12.41 5.06 -0.95
N LEU A 126 11.65 4.65 -1.96
CA LEU A 126 12.06 3.57 -2.87
C LEU A 126 13.29 3.95 -3.70
N LEU A 127 13.35 5.18 -4.22
CA LEU A 127 14.53 5.69 -4.93
C LEU A 127 15.75 5.75 -4.01
N ALA A 128 15.58 6.23 -2.77
CA ALA A 128 16.67 6.26 -1.79
C ALA A 128 17.16 4.84 -1.44
N GLN A 129 16.25 3.87 -1.28
CA GLN A 129 16.59 2.47 -1.06
C GLN A 129 17.37 1.86 -2.22
N GLU A 130 17.01 2.18 -3.46
CA GLU A 130 17.71 1.69 -4.63
C GLU A 130 19.11 2.32 -4.77
N ALA A 131 19.22 3.62 -4.51
CA ALA A 131 20.51 4.31 -4.46
C ALA A 131 21.43 3.74 -3.37
N GLU A 132 20.87 3.46 -2.18
CA GLU A 132 21.58 2.83 -1.08
C GLU A 132 22.04 1.41 -1.42
N ARG A 133 21.18 0.59 -2.03
CA ARG A 133 21.55 -0.74 -2.52
C ARG A 133 22.69 -0.68 -3.54
N ARG A 134 22.66 0.31 -4.44
CA ARG A 134 23.73 0.55 -5.40
C ARG A 134 25.04 0.92 -4.71
N ARG A 135 25.00 1.81 -3.71
CA ARG A 135 26.18 2.17 -2.91
C ARG A 135 26.76 0.96 -2.18
N MET A 136 25.92 0.22 -1.44
CA MET A 136 26.34 -0.98 -0.72
C MET A 136 26.95 -2.04 -1.63
N ALA A 137 26.36 -2.28 -2.81
CA ALA A 137 26.90 -3.23 -3.78
C ALA A 137 28.30 -2.83 -4.26
N GLN A 138 28.53 -1.53 -4.47
CA GLN A 138 29.83 -1.00 -4.89
C GLN A 138 30.86 -1.10 -3.77
N GLU A 139 30.53 -0.64 -2.55
CA GLU A 139 31.41 -0.71 -1.38
C GLU A 139 31.82 -2.16 -1.06
N LEU A 140 30.88 -3.11 -1.09
CA LEU A 140 31.19 -4.52 -0.89
C LEU A 140 32.08 -5.10 -2.01
N HIS A 141 31.86 -4.70 -3.26
CA HIS A 141 32.70 -5.16 -4.37
C HIS A 141 34.14 -4.64 -4.25
N ASP A 142 34.28 -3.36 -3.92
CA ASP A 142 35.57 -2.67 -3.88
C ASP A 142 36.36 -3.01 -2.62
N GLU A 143 35.77 -2.95 -1.43
CA GLU A 143 36.51 -3.20 -0.19
C GLU A 143 36.67 -4.69 0.10
N VAL A 144 35.56 -5.44 0.10
CA VAL A 144 35.57 -6.86 0.50
C VAL A 144 36.01 -7.74 -0.67
N GLY A 145 35.48 -7.51 -1.86
CA GLY A 145 35.82 -8.30 -3.05
C GLY A 145 37.30 -8.23 -3.43
N GLN A 146 37.88 -7.02 -3.44
CA GLN A 146 39.29 -6.83 -3.78
C GLN A 146 40.22 -7.36 -2.68
N SER A 147 39.92 -7.11 -1.40
CA SER A 147 40.75 -7.61 -0.29
C SER A 147 40.80 -9.15 -0.25
N MET A 148 39.68 -9.83 -0.44
CA MET A 148 39.64 -11.29 -0.51
C MET A 148 40.37 -11.84 -1.75
N THR A 149 40.30 -11.13 -2.88
CA THR A 149 41.09 -11.49 -4.08
C THR A 149 42.59 -11.39 -3.80
N ALA A 150 43.03 -10.35 -3.08
CA ALA A 150 44.42 -10.21 -2.65
C ALA A 150 44.84 -11.34 -1.70
N VAL A 151 43.99 -11.71 -0.73
CA VAL A 151 44.23 -12.83 0.18
C VAL A 151 44.38 -14.15 -0.59
N LEU A 152 43.50 -14.42 -1.56
CA LEU A 152 43.61 -15.61 -2.43
C LEU A 152 44.93 -15.68 -3.19
N LEU A 153 45.43 -14.54 -3.68
CA LEU A 153 46.73 -14.45 -4.36
C LEU A 153 47.89 -14.72 -3.39
N VAL A 154 47.83 -14.21 -2.16
CA VAL A 154 48.84 -14.46 -1.14
C VAL A 154 48.83 -15.93 -0.72
N LEU A 155 47.67 -16.50 -0.43
CA LEU A 155 47.51 -17.92 -0.07
C LEU A 155 47.98 -18.83 -1.20
N GLY A 156 47.67 -18.50 -2.46
CA GLY A 156 48.14 -19.24 -3.62
C GLY A 156 49.68 -19.25 -3.73
N ARG A 157 50.32 -18.08 -3.54
CA ARG A 157 51.78 -17.99 -3.54
C ARG A 157 52.41 -18.73 -2.36
N ALA A 158 51.85 -18.60 -1.17
CA ALA A 158 52.33 -19.26 0.04
C ALA A 158 52.22 -20.80 -0.09
N ALA A 159 51.09 -21.31 -0.57
CA ALA A 159 50.89 -22.75 -0.79
C ALA A 159 51.91 -23.32 -1.78
N ASN A 160 52.23 -22.57 -2.84
CA ASN A 160 53.24 -22.98 -3.84
C ASN A 160 54.67 -23.02 -3.28
N ALA A 161 54.95 -22.31 -2.19
CA ALA A 161 56.28 -22.22 -1.56
C ALA A 161 56.41 -23.07 -0.29
N ALA A 162 55.33 -23.70 0.18
CA ALA A 162 55.28 -24.46 1.44
C ALA A 162 55.53 -25.96 1.23
N ASP A 163 56.06 -26.61 2.27
CA ASP A 163 56.20 -28.07 2.37
C ASP A 163 54.86 -28.76 2.73
N GLU A 164 54.81 -30.09 2.57
CA GLU A 164 53.56 -30.85 2.44
C GLU A 164 52.52 -30.77 3.58
N PRO A 165 52.83 -30.59 4.89
CA PRO A 165 51.75 -30.37 5.85
C PRO A 165 51.19 -28.93 5.77
N LEU A 166 52.06 -27.93 5.59
CA LEU A 166 51.65 -26.53 5.54
C LEU A 166 50.95 -26.19 4.21
N ARG A 167 51.34 -26.86 3.12
CA ARG A 167 50.70 -26.70 1.80
C ARG A 167 49.22 -27.08 1.84
N GLU A 168 48.88 -28.20 2.48
CA GLU A 168 47.50 -28.66 2.61
C GLU A 168 46.64 -27.67 3.42
N GLU A 169 47.14 -27.19 4.57
CA GLU A 169 46.45 -26.18 5.38
C GLU A 169 46.22 -24.86 4.60
N LEU A 170 47.22 -24.41 3.84
CA LEU A 170 47.09 -23.21 3.01
C LEU A 170 46.12 -23.39 1.84
N GLN A 171 46.04 -24.59 1.25
CA GLN A 171 45.04 -24.89 0.23
C GLN A 171 43.63 -24.89 0.81
N GLN A 172 43.43 -25.47 1.99
CA GLN A 172 42.15 -25.45 2.69
C GLN A 172 41.72 -24.02 3.04
N ALA A 173 42.63 -23.19 3.56
CA ALA A 173 42.36 -21.77 3.81
C ALA A 173 42.00 -21.02 2.52
N ARG A 174 42.65 -21.36 1.40
CA ARG A 174 42.34 -20.77 0.08
C ARG A 174 40.95 -21.17 -0.41
N GLU A 175 40.52 -22.40 -0.19
CA GLU A 175 39.17 -22.88 -0.54
C GLU A 175 38.11 -22.15 0.28
N VAL A 176 38.26 -22.10 1.61
CA VAL A 176 37.34 -21.37 2.49
C VAL A 176 37.24 -19.88 2.09
N THR A 177 38.38 -19.25 1.75
CA THR A 177 38.39 -17.85 1.28
C THR A 177 37.68 -17.70 -0.06
N ARG A 178 37.84 -18.66 -0.98
CA ARG A 178 37.16 -18.64 -2.29
C ARG A 178 35.65 -18.77 -2.12
N ASP A 179 35.20 -19.71 -1.30
CA ASP A 179 33.78 -19.92 -1.04
C ASP A 179 33.14 -18.68 -0.39
N SER A 180 33.88 -18.04 0.52
CA SER A 180 33.46 -16.80 1.16
C SER A 180 33.39 -15.63 0.17
N LEU A 181 34.35 -15.52 -0.76
CA LEU A 181 34.32 -14.51 -1.83
C LEU A 181 33.12 -14.74 -2.77
N ASP A 182 32.82 -15.98 -3.11
CA ASP A 182 31.67 -16.32 -3.93
C ASP A 182 30.35 -16.02 -3.20
N GLU A 183 30.30 -16.17 -1.87
CA GLU A 183 29.19 -15.70 -1.04
C GLU A 183 29.01 -14.18 -1.07
N VAL A 184 30.08 -13.41 -0.90
CA VAL A 184 30.04 -11.94 -1.01
C VAL A 184 29.55 -11.52 -2.39
N ARG A 185 30.08 -12.12 -3.47
CA ARG A 185 29.64 -11.82 -4.84
C ARG A 185 28.16 -12.13 -5.06
N ARG A 186 27.63 -13.21 -4.46
CA ARG A 186 26.18 -13.50 -4.46
C ARG A 186 25.39 -12.41 -3.75
N LEU A 187 25.83 -11.96 -2.57
CA LEU A 187 25.17 -10.88 -1.84
C LEU A 187 25.15 -9.57 -2.64
N VAL A 188 26.27 -9.23 -3.28
CA VAL A 188 26.38 -8.08 -4.19
C VAL A 188 25.37 -8.18 -5.33
N ARG A 189 25.26 -9.33 -6.02
CA ARG A 189 24.27 -9.55 -7.09
C ARG A 189 22.82 -9.41 -6.61
N ARG A 190 22.53 -9.81 -5.37
CA ARG A 190 21.19 -9.64 -4.76
C ARG A 190 20.89 -8.17 -4.44
N LEU A 191 21.88 -7.40 -4.00
CA LEU A 191 21.74 -5.97 -3.75
C LEU A 191 21.54 -5.20 -5.05
N ARG A 192 22.37 -5.45 -6.07
CA ARG A 192 22.25 -4.85 -7.39
C ARG A 192 22.51 -5.88 -8.50
N PRO A 193 21.55 -6.10 -9.41
CA PRO A 193 21.79 -6.95 -10.57
C PRO A 193 22.65 -6.22 -11.60
N GLY A 194 23.97 -6.26 -11.49
CA GLY A 194 24.85 -5.72 -12.56
C GLY A 194 24.56 -6.33 -13.93
N VAL A 195 24.16 -7.61 -13.95
CA VAL A 195 23.68 -8.32 -15.15
C VAL A 195 22.48 -7.62 -15.82
N LEU A 196 21.61 -6.96 -15.05
CA LEU A 196 20.50 -6.20 -15.61
C LEU A 196 21.01 -4.99 -16.40
N ASP A 197 21.99 -4.28 -15.84
CA ASP A 197 22.58 -3.10 -16.47
C ASP A 197 23.42 -3.48 -17.72
N ASP A 198 24.10 -4.63 -17.69
CA ASP A 198 25.04 -5.04 -18.74
C ASP A 198 24.42 -5.91 -19.84
N LEU A 199 23.44 -6.77 -19.48
CA LEU A 199 22.90 -7.84 -20.34
C LEU A 199 21.37 -7.86 -20.43
N GLY A 200 20.67 -6.92 -19.78
CA GLY A 200 19.23 -6.76 -19.84
C GLY A 200 18.41 -7.75 -18.99
N LEU A 201 17.09 -7.53 -18.98
CA LEU A 201 16.17 -8.24 -18.09
C LEU A 201 16.14 -9.77 -18.24
N PRO A 202 16.11 -10.38 -19.45
CA PRO A 202 16.05 -11.83 -19.59
C PRO A 202 17.28 -12.55 -18.99
N SER A 203 18.47 -11.99 -19.23
CA SER A 203 19.72 -12.49 -18.66
C SER A 203 19.73 -12.35 -17.13
N ALA A 204 19.26 -11.21 -16.61
CA ALA A 204 19.18 -10.96 -15.18
C ALA A 204 18.22 -11.93 -14.48
N LEU A 205 17.04 -12.19 -15.06
CA LEU A 205 16.07 -13.17 -14.53
C LEU A 205 16.62 -14.60 -14.61
N SER A 206 17.33 -14.95 -15.69
CA SER A 206 17.98 -16.25 -15.82
C SER A 206 19.06 -16.49 -14.76
N SER A 207 19.84 -15.46 -14.44
CA SER A 207 20.81 -15.52 -13.34
C SER A 207 20.11 -15.64 -12.00
N LEU A 208 19.05 -14.86 -11.78
CA LEU A 208 18.29 -14.84 -10.54
C LEU A 208 17.64 -16.21 -10.24
N THR A 209 16.93 -16.81 -11.21
CA THR A 209 16.26 -18.10 -11.01
C THR A 209 17.25 -19.23 -10.77
N ARG A 210 18.39 -19.23 -11.48
CA ARG A 210 19.49 -20.19 -11.26
C ARG A 210 20.09 -20.07 -9.86
N ASP A 211 20.35 -18.84 -9.42
CA ASP A 211 20.84 -18.57 -8.07
C ASP A 211 19.82 -19.10 -7.05
N PHE A 212 18.52 -18.85 -7.23
CA PHE A 212 17.51 -19.39 -6.32
C PHE A 212 17.46 -20.93 -6.31
N ALA A 213 17.39 -21.57 -7.48
CA ALA A 213 17.33 -23.03 -7.59
C ALA A 213 18.52 -23.73 -6.92
N THR A 214 19.72 -23.18 -7.08
CA THR A 214 20.96 -23.76 -6.53
C THR A 214 20.98 -23.76 -4.99
N HIS A 215 20.39 -22.76 -4.35
CA HIS A 215 20.54 -22.54 -2.89
C HIS A 215 19.32 -22.97 -2.08
N SER A 216 18.11 -22.92 -2.65
CA SER A 216 16.91 -23.38 -1.97
C SER A 216 16.61 -24.85 -2.19
N GLY A 217 17.23 -25.48 -3.20
CA GLY A 217 16.89 -26.83 -3.64
C GLY A 217 15.54 -26.92 -4.38
N LEU A 218 14.89 -25.78 -4.64
CA LEU A 218 13.61 -25.72 -5.35
C LEU A 218 13.79 -25.85 -6.86
N ARG A 219 12.80 -26.46 -7.53
CA ARG A 219 12.72 -26.45 -8.98
C ARG A 219 12.16 -25.10 -9.45
N VAL A 220 13.00 -24.29 -10.09
CA VAL A 220 12.57 -23.02 -10.70
C VAL A 220 12.53 -23.18 -12.23
N ALA A 221 11.33 -23.13 -12.81
CA ALA A 221 11.13 -23.12 -14.24
C ALA A 221 11.07 -21.67 -14.75
N LEU A 222 11.76 -21.38 -15.85
CA LEU A 222 11.83 -20.04 -16.43
C LEU A 222 11.43 -20.09 -17.90
N ARG A 223 10.54 -19.19 -18.32
CA ARG A 223 10.09 -19.04 -19.71
C ARG A 223 10.13 -17.58 -20.15
N PHE A 224 10.61 -17.36 -21.37
CA PHE A 224 10.54 -16.08 -22.07
C PHE A 224 9.79 -16.26 -23.38
N ASP A 225 9.14 -15.20 -23.86
CA ASP A 225 8.82 -15.10 -25.28
C ASP A 225 10.06 -14.70 -26.10
N GLU A 226 10.11 -15.14 -27.36
CA GLU A 226 11.27 -14.93 -28.24
C GLU A 226 11.48 -13.44 -28.59
N GLU A 227 10.40 -12.67 -28.67
CA GLU A 227 10.42 -11.23 -29.00
C GLU A 227 9.77 -10.41 -27.88
N LEU A 228 10.60 -9.90 -26.98
CA LEU A 228 10.19 -8.90 -26.00
C LEU A 228 10.51 -7.49 -26.55
N PRO A 229 9.60 -6.51 -26.40
CA PRO A 229 9.88 -5.13 -26.75
C PRO A 229 11.00 -4.55 -25.86
N GLU A 230 11.67 -3.50 -26.35
CA GLU A 230 12.60 -2.74 -25.54
C GLU A 230 11.83 -2.03 -24.40
N LEU A 231 12.30 -2.20 -23.17
CA LEU A 231 11.69 -1.63 -21.98
C LEU A 231 12.58 -0.51 -21.44
N GLU A 232 11.96 0.52 -20.88
CA GLU A 232 12.70 1.53 -20.12
C GLU A 232 13.37 0.88 -18.91
N ARG A 233 14.61 1.30 -18.59
CA ARG A 233 15.40 0.75 -17.48
C ARG A 233 14.66 0.73 -16.13
N GLU A 234 13.81 1.73 -15.88
CA GLU A 234 13.00 1.78 -14.66
C GLU A 234 11.97 0.63 -14.61
N ILE A 235 11.35 0.29 -15.75
CA ILE A 235 10.41 -0.83 -15.88
C ILE A 235 11.13 -2.17 -15.71
N GLU A 236 12.29 -2.33 -16.36
CA GLU A 236 13.10 -3.54 -16.21
C GLU A 236 13.50 -3.79 -14.76
N LEU A 237 13.93 -2.74 -14.06
CA LEU A 237 14.27 -2.82 -12.65
C LEU A 237 13.06 -3.20 -11.78
N VAL A 238 11.89 -2.62 -12.05
CA VAL A 238 10.67 -2.97 -11.30
C VAL A 238 10.29 -4.44 -11.52
N LEU A 239 10.32 -4.93 -12.76
CA LEU A 239 10.08 -6.34 -13.09
C LEU A 239 11.07 -7.25 -12.34
N TYR A 240 12.36 -6.93 -12.40
CA TYR A 240 13.40 -7.68 -11.68
C TYR A 240 13.16 -7.69 -10.16
N ARG A 241 12.85 -6.53 -9.55
CA ARG A 241 12.62 -6.43 -8.10
C ARG A 241 11.35 -7.17 -7.67
N VAL A 242 10.32 -7.21 -8.50
CA VAL A 242 9.11 -8.01 -8.25
C VAL A 242 9.42 -9.50 -8.36
N ALA A 243 10.17 -9.94 -9.36
CA ALA A 243 10.60 -11.33 -9.48
C ALA A 243 11.45 -11.77 -8.26
N GLN A 244 12.43 -10.95 -7.88
CA GLN A 244 13.31 -11.20 -6.73
C GLN A 244 12.54 -11.32 -5.41
N GLU A 245 11.62 -10.40 -5.16
CA GLU A 245 10.78 -10.42 -3.96
C GLU A 245 9.83 -11.62 -3.97
N SER A 246 9.24 -11.96 -5.13
CA SER A 246 8.36 -13.12 -5.29
C SER A 246 9.10 -14.44 -5.01
N LEU A 247 10.29 -14.62 -5.58
CA LEU A 247 11.15 -15.80 -5.32
C LEU A 247 11.58 -15.88 -3.85
N THR A 248 11.93 -14.74 -3.25
CA THR A 248 12.29 -14.68 -1.82
C THR A 248 11.12 -15.10 -0.94
N ASN A 249 9.92 -14.61 -1.25
CA ASN A 249 8.70 -14.96 -0.52
C ASN A 249 8.35 -16.44 -0.68
N ALA A 250 8.48 -17.00 -1.88
CA ALA A 250 8.25 -18.43 -2.10
C ALA A 250 9.20 -19.29 -1.24
N VAL A 251 10.51 -19.01 -1.28
CA VAL A 251 11.51 -19.74 -0.47
C VAL A 251 11.26 -19.60 1.02
N ARG A 252 10.90 -18.41 1.51
CA ARG A 252 10.75 -18.16 2.95
C ARG A 252 9.41 -18.58 3.53
N HIS A 253 8.36 -18.58 2.72
CA HIS A 253 6.99 -18.59 3.23
C HIS A 253 6.07 -19.61 2.56
N ALA A 254 6.36 -20.10 1.36
CA ALA A 254 5.42 -20.92 0.62
C ALA A 254 5.51 -22.42 0.95
N ASP A 255 6.66 -22.92 1.40
CA ASP A 255 6.91 -24.38 1.47
C ASP A 255 6.59 -25.06 0.11
N ALA A 256 6.96 -24.36 -0.97
CA ALA A 256 6.72 -24.77 -2.34
C ALA A 256 7.72 -25.83 -2.78
N SER A 257 7.35 -26.64 -3.76
CA SER A 257 8.24 -27.59 -4.42
C SER A 257 8.73 -27.06 -5.77
N CYS A 258 7.91 -26.23 -6.42
CA CYS A 258 8.18 -25.64 -7.72
C CYS A 258 7.76 -24.18 -7.79
N ILE A 259 8.56 -23.39 -8.52
CA ILE A 259 8.24 -22.01 -8.86
C ILE A 259 8.35 -21.87 -10.37
N GLU A 260 7.31 -21.32 -11.00
CA GLU A 260 7.30 -20.96 -12.41
C GLU A 260 7.46 -19.44 -12.54
N VAL A 261 8.42 -19.03 -13.35
CA VAL A 261 8.67 -17.64 -13.70
C VAL A 261 8.50 -17.50 -15.21
N SER A 262 7.66 -16.58 -15.65
CA SER A 262 7.50 -16.28 -17.06
C SER A 262 7.52 -14.78 -17.31
N LEU A 263 8.10 -14.39 -18.44
CA LEU A 263 8.09 -13.02 -18.94
C LEU A 263 7.64 -13.07 -20.40
N LEU A 264 6.39 -12.72 -20.63
CA LEU A 264 5.69 -12.93 -21.90
C LEU A 264 5.16 -11.61 -22.44
N ARG A 265 5.03 -11.50 -23.75
CA ARG A 265 4.39 -10.38 -24.43
C ARG A 265 2.88 -10.62 -24.50
N ASP A 266 2.10 -9.62 -24.10
CA ASP A 266 0.65 -9.58 -24.19
C ASP A 266 0.23 -8.30 -24.93
N GLY A 267 0.16 -8.40 -26.27
CA GLY A 267 -0.02 -7.25 -27.16
C GLY A 267 1.14 -6.25 -27.07
N GLU A 268 0.84 -5.03 -26.63
CA GLU A 268 1.80 -3.93 -26.40
C GLU A 268 2.31 -3.85 -24.95
N THR A 269 2.05 -4.89 -24.16
CA THR A 269 2.51 -4.99 -22.77
C THR A 269 3.40 -6.19 -22.57
N VAL A 270 4.30 -6.10 -21.59
CA VAL A 270 5.07 -7.22 -21.09
C VAL A 270 4.50 -7.64 -19.75
N VAL A 271 4.33 -8.95 -19.56
CA VAL A 271 3.75 -9.53 -18.36
C VAL A 271 4.78 -10.44 -17.70
N LEU A 272 5.20 -10.07 -16.49
CA LEU A 272 5.91 -10.96 -15.59
C LEU A 272 4.88 -11.74 -14.76
N GLU A 273 4.96 -13.06 -14.78
CA GLU A 273 4.21 -13.93 -13.89
C GLU A 273 5.16 -14.81 -13.08
N VAL A 274 4.98 -14.82 -11.75
CA VAL A 274 5.68 -15.72 -10.82
C VAL A 274 4.64 -16.50 -10.04
N ALA A 275 4.64 -17.82 -10.18
CA ALA A 275 3.70 -18.72 -9.52
C ALA A 275 4.44 -19.78 -8.71
N ASP A 276 4.06 -19.96 -7.44
CA ASP A 276 4.50 -21.08 -6.60
C ASP A 276 3.37 -22.08 -6.38
N ASP A 277 3.71 -23.33 -6.10
CA ASP A 277 2.78 -24.42 -5.76
C ASP A 277 2.63 -24.64 -4.25
N GLY A 278 3.04 -23.68 -3.43
CA GLY A 278 3.11 -23.84 -1.98
C GLY A 278 1.77 -23.68 -1.25
N ARG A 279 1.84 -23.36 0.04
CA ARG A 279 0.66 -23.24 0.91
C ARG A 279 -0.21 -22.00 0.67
N GLY A 280 0.22 -21.06 -0.18
CA GLY A 280 -0.46 -19.78 -0.39
C GLY A 280 -0.44 -18.86 0.84
N ILE A 281 -1.15 -17.74 0.76
CA ILE A 281 -1.21 -16.70 1.79
C ILE A 281 -2.58 -16.76 2.47
N ALA A 282 -2.58 -17.02 3.78
CA ALA A 282 -3.80 -17.20 4.56
C ALA A 282 -4.46 -15.90 5.06
N ALA A 283 -3.80 -14.74 4.95
CA ALA A 283 -4.17 -13.53 5.70
C ALA A 283 -4.61 -12.32 4.85
N VAL A 284 -5.58 -11.59 5.42
CA VAL A 284 -6.27 -10.37 4.92
C VAL A 284 -5.34 -9.15 4.77
N HIS A 285 -4.09 -9.21 5.26
CA HIS A 285 -3.17 -8.06 5.28
C HIS A 285 -1.91 -8.35 4.44
N GLU A 286 -1.67 -7.48 3.46
CA GLU A 286 -0.47 -7.54 2.62
C GLU A 286 0.80 -7.32 3.47
N GLY A 287 1.73 -8.27 3.43
CA GLY A 287 3.05 -8.14 4.06
C GLY A 287 3.86 -6.99 3.45
N ALA A 288 4.94 -6.57 4.14
CA ALA A 288 5.81 -5.49 3.66
C ALA A 288 6.37 -5.74 2.25
N GLY A 289 6.64 -7.00 1.89
CA GLY A 289 7.09 -7.39 0.55
C GLY A 289 6.07 -7.07 -0.55
N ILE A 290 4.82 -7.51 -0.39
CA ILE A 290 3.74 -7.26 -1.35
C ILE A 290 3.43 -5.77 -1.48
N ARG A 291 3.39 -5.05 -0.35
CA ARG A 291 3.20 -3.60 -0.35
C ARG A 291 4.31 -2.89 -1.12
N GLY A 292 5.58 -3.26 -0.90
CA GLY A 292 6.70 -2.70 -1.65
C GLY A 292 6.66 -3.03 -3.15
N MET A 293 6.17 -4.23 -3.53
CA MET A 293 5.92 -4.57 -4.94
C MET A 293 4.84 -3.69 -5.55
N ARG A 294 3.73 -3.46 -4.83
CA ARG A 294 2.60 -2.63 -5.28
C ARG A 294 3.00 -1.17 -5.45
N GLU A 295 3.74 -0.62 -4.50
CA GLU A 295 4.27 0.75 -4.58
C GLU A 295 5.21 0.91 -5.80
N ARG A 296 6.14 -0.02 -6.02
CA ARG A 296 7.01 0.00 -7.20
C ARG A 296 6.25 -0.10 -8.51
N ALA A 297 5.27 -1.00 -8.60
CA ALA A 297 4.42 -1.13 -9.78
C ALA A 297 3.67 0.19 -10.08
N LEU A 298 3.09 0.81 -9.05
CA LEU A 298 2.37 2.07 -9.18
C LEU A 298 3.27 3.21 -9.67
N LEU A 299 4.50 3.31 -9.18
CA LEU A 299 5.47 4.33 -9.65
C LEU A 299 5.88 4.15 -11.10
N ALA A 300 5.96 2.90 -11.57
CA ALA A 300 6.23 2.53 -12.95
C ALA A 300 5.00 2.60 -13.87
N GLY A 301 3.81 2.96 -13.34
CA GLY A 301 2.56 2.88 -14.10
C GLY A 301 2.15 1.45 -14.48
N ALA A 302 2.73 0.45 -13.81
CA ALA A 302 2.48 -0.97 -14.03
C ALA A 302 1.36 -1.50 -13.11
N ALA A 303 0.67 -2.54 -13.56
CA ALA A 303 -0.44 -3.17 -12.83
C ALA A 303 0.00 -4.46 -12.15
N LEU A 304 -0.03 -4.48 -10.81
CA LEU A 304 0.27 -5.67 -10.00
C LEU A 304 -0.99 -6.36 -9.50
N HIS A 305 -1.10 -7.65 -9.80
CA HIS A 305 -2.13 -8.55 -9.28
C HIS A 305 -1.49 -9.67 -8.46
N VAL A 306 -2.03 -9.89 -7.27
CA VAL A 306 -1.63 -10.98 -6.37
C VAL A 306 -2.84 -11.87 -6.18
N ILE A 307 -2.72 -13.12 -6.64
CA ILE A 307 -3.74 -14.14 -6.53
C ILE A 307 -3.17 -15.23 -5.64
N SER A 308 -3.74 -15.44 -4.47
CA SER A 308 -3.30 -16.49 -3.56
C SER A 308 -4.50 -17.25 -3.03
N THR A 309 -4.39 -18.57 -2.99
CA THR A 309 -5.41 -19.44 -2.44
C THR A 309 -4.75 -20.36 -1.42
N PRO A 310 -5.24 -20.42 -0.16
CA PRO A 310 -4.70 -21.33 0.84
C PRO A 310 -4.64 -22.77 0.30
N GLY A 311 -3.46 -23.38 0.37
CA GLY A 311 -3.17 -24.72 -0.14
C GLY A 311 -3.05 -24.87 -1.66
N ARG A 312 -3.08 -23.78 -2.45
CA ARG A 312 -2.84 -23.81 -3.91
C ARG A 312 -1.78 -22.82 -4.40
N GLY A 313 -0.93 -22.34 -3.50
CA GLY A 313 0.18 -21.44 -3.81
C GLY A 313 -0.22 -19.99 -4.03
N THR A 314 0.73 -19.22 -4.55
CA THR A 314 0.59 -17.80 -4.85
C THR A 314 1.03 -17.51 -6.28
N ARG A 315 0.26 -16.68 -6.98
CA ARG A 315 0.58 -16.12 -8.29
C ARG A 315 0.68 -14.61 -8.20
N ILE A 316 1.84 -14.10 -8.60
CA ILE A 316 2.13 -12.67 -8.76
C ILE A 316 2.17 -12.38 -10.26
N ARG A 317 1.33 -11.46 -10.72
CA ARG A 317 1.30 -11.01 -12.11
C ARG A 317 1.51 -9.51 -12.17
N LEU A 318 2.55 -9.07 -12.87
CA LEU A 318 2.89 -7.67 -13.09
C LEU A 318 2.85 -7.38 -14.59
N ALA A 319 1.95 -6.49 -15.02
CA ALA A 319 1.86 -6.03 -16.40
C ALA A 319 2.45 -4.61 -16.53
N THR A 320 3.34 -4.41 -17.50
CA THR A 320 3.89 -3.09 -17.81
C THR A 320 2.79 -2.17 -18.36
N PRO A 321 2.97 -0.84 -18.29
CA PRO A 321 2.11 0.07 -19.03
C PRO A 321 2.13 -0.26 -20.53
N GLN A 322 1.01 0.01 -21.20
CA GLN A 322 0.95 -0.04 -22.67
C GLN A 322 1.98 0.94 -23.22
N ALA A 323 2.76 0.51 -24.22
CA ALA A 323 3.61 1.41 -24.97
C ALA A 323 2.78 2.61 -25.42
N ARG A 324 3.20 3.84 -25.06
CA ARG A 324 2.59 5.03 -25.64
C ARG A 324 2.96 5.04 -27.12
N GLU A 325 1.97 5.05 -28.01
CA GLU A 325 2.23 5.37 -29.42
C GLU A 325 2.95 6.74 -29.48
N PRO A 326 4.04 6.84 -30.25
CA PRO A 326 4.88 8.04 -30.31
C PRO A 326 4.18 9.27 -30.90
#